data_AF-A0AAE0LLB0-F1
#
_entry.id   AF-A0AAE0LLB0-F1
#
_cell.length_a   1.000
_cell.length_b   1.000
_cell.length_c   1.000
_cell.angle_alpha   90.00
_cell.angle_beta   90.00
_cell.angle_gamma   90.00
#
_symmetry.space_group_name_H-M   'P 1'
#
loop_
_entity.id
_entity.type
_entity.pdbx_description
1 polymer ?
#
loop_
_entity_poly.entity_id
_entity_poly.type
_entity_poly.pdbx_seq_one_letter_code
_entity_poly.pdbx_strand_id
1 'polypeptide(L)'
;MGTIEKLNAAGTAVELYKVKAHMGIVGNEGADEAAKEACEKGRMVPNTENSDTVTLQALLDQGREEERMIRQKGVKAEVTKRIREHNQTTSHRIQAYRRKLETPPEEWGTRGTGNKRRKTTQESEELEHEMEWLMREQERTTEEQEQDEQWDNEINEMMRREEEQHRETEPPPVEETEEGEEDVQEEEEETGGTGTSNRTSTIRNRAEGEREETAVEVDLRQEVEEIMRAMEEMVEEETEGEGIGEERVGGVAEEPNQTGEEERGTEQEGTTMEPQQELEEILRDLEEEATERDRRRRRQEQELERNRIKTAENTNPYRLMRHLQGDEPMKAVSNRFWKTRDARLTRIILRGRYRVMAATHHDNRRRGTRCPLCQEPWAVYAKGCLVKPEHVLGGCKHMEMRKMITKRSDATTLLIAKALRNARKGGCMIKTHAGKQVNEGKVKRPIPDWVLRRGQCRMDGRDQPGPGHGGDTIPHCVDIFMVEGTEMHRAGYNYTQERAKRDVKMIHLIEVTYTQDTEWEKALKDKYVKYAPLVKLLESNGFKAMLHVIVIGHTGTIYEHSNRALTKHLGFNKQEAAKLLAEIHKTATGFAKSIYTLYRERVDKHPKEPD
;
A
#
# COMPACT_ATOMS: atom_id res chain seq x y z
N MET A 1 38.40 11.31 -9.97
CA MET A 1 37.82 10.10 -10.58
C MET A 1 36.92 9.43 -9.56
N GLY A 2 35.67 9.13 -9.94
CA GLY A 2 34.76 8.30 -9.15
C GLY A 2 35.31 6.88 -8.98
N THR A 3 34.78 6.12 -8.02
CA THR A 3 35.28 4.77 -7.67
C THR A 3 35.30 3.83 -8.87
N ILE A 4 34.29 3.90 -9.74
CA ILE A 4 34.20 3.11 -10.98
C ILE A 4 35.29 3.51 -11.98
N GLU A 5 35.53 4.82 -12.15
CA GLU A 5 36.59 5.32 -13.04
C GLU A 5 37.98 4.93 -12.55
N LYS A 6 38.20 4.87 -11.22
CA LYS A 6 39.47 4.40 -10.64
C LYS A 6 39.67 2.89 -10.86
N LEU A 7 38.60 2.09 -10.73
CA LEU A 7 38.65 0.64 -10.98
C LEU A 7 38.88 0.33 -12.46
N ASN A 8 38.17 1.05 -13.36
CA ASN A 8 38.39 0.94 -14.80
C ASN A 8 39.80 1.40 -15.20
N ALA A 9 40.31 2.48 -14.61
CA ALA A 9 41.69 2.95 -14.83
C ALA A 9 42.75 1.99 -14.28
N ALA A 10 42.43 1.21 -13.25
CA ALA A 10 43.27 0.13 -12.72
C ALA A 10 43.14 -1.18 -13.53
N GLY A 11 42.45 -1.16 -14.68
CA GLY A 11 42.29 -2.32 -15.56
C GLY A 11 41.19 -3.30 -15.12
N THR A 12 40.41 -2.96 -14.09
CA THR A 12 39.27 -3.77 -13.63
C THR A 12 38.00 -3.23 -14.25
N ALA A 13 37.44 -3.92 -15.24
CA ALA A 13 36.18 -3.53 -15.86
C ALA A 13 35.02 -3.73 -14.88
N VAL A 14 34.40 -2.63 -14.46
CA VAL A 14 33.23 -2.65 -13.58
C VAL A 14 32.02 -2.10 -14.31
N GLU A 15 31.00 -2.94 -14.47
CA GLU A 15 29.71 -2.62 -15.07
C GLU A 15 28.62 -2.67 -13.99
N LEU A 16 27.85 -1.59 -13.85
CA LEU A 16 26.69 -1.57 -12.94
C LEU A 16 25.41 -1.82 -13.73
N TYR A 17 24.73 -2.91 -13.37
CA TYR A 17 23.45 -3.28 -13.96
C TYR A 17 22.31 -2.97 -12.99
N LYS A 18 21.44 -2.01 -13.35
CA LYS A 18 20.17 -1.79 -12.63
C LYS A 18 19.14 -2.81 -13.10
N VAL A 19 18.57 -3.58 -12.17
CA VAL A 19 17.56 -4.59 -12.50
C VAL A 19 16.25 -3.91 -12.89
N LYS A 20 15.67 -4.31 -14.02
CA LYS A 20 14.50 -3.65 -14.66
C LYS A 20 13.25 -3.56 -13.77
N ALA A 21 13.13 -4.45 -12.78
CA ALA A 21 12.03 -4.43 -11.80
C ALA A 21 12.10 -3.23 -10.84
N HIS A 22 13.26 -2.58 -10.72
CA HIS A 22 13.51 -1.48 -9.78
C HIS A 22 13.54 -0.11 -10.46
N MET A 23 13.38 -0.05 -11.78
CA MET A 23 13.29 1.20 -12.54
C MET A 23 11.89 1.79 -12.47
N GLY A 24 11.77 3.09 -12.19
CA GLY A 24 10.50 3.79 -12.05
C GLY A 24 9.76 3.55 -10.73
N ILE A 25 10.41 2.87 -9.77
CA ILE A 25 9.93 2.80 -8.39
C ILE A 25 10.56 3.97 -7.65
N VAL A 26 9.75 4.97 -7.27
CA VAL A 26 10.19 6.24 -6.68
C VAL A 26 11.21 6.07 -5.54
N GLY A 27 10.99 5.10 -4.64
CA GLY A 27 11.93 4.83 -3.53
C GLY A 27 13.30 4.28 -3.98
N ASN A 28 13.34 3.52 -5.07
CA ASN A 28 14.59 2.98 -5.62
C ASN A 28 15.32 4.02 -6.47
N GLU A 29 14.59 4.88 -7.20
CA GLU A 29 15.20 6.01 -7.90
C GLU A 29 15.83 6.99 -6.91
N GLY A 30 15.13 7.31 -5.81
CA GLY A 30 15.69 8.14 -4.74
C GLY A 30 16.91 7.50 -4.05
N ALA A 31 16.92 6.17 -3.87
CA ALA A 31 18.08 5.46 -3.34
C ALA A 31 19.28 5.50 -4.30
N ASP A 32 19.05 5.36 -5.61
CA ASP A 32 20.09 5.46 -6.63
C ASP A 32 20.65 6.88 -6.77
N GLU A 33 19.79 7.89 -6.67
CA GLU A 33 20.19 9.29 -6.69
C GLU A 33 20.97 9.67 -5.43
N ALA A 34 20.54 9.24 -4.25
CA ALA A 34 21.30 9.40 -3.01
C ALA A 34 22.65 8.66 -3.06
N ALA A 35 22.71 7.48 -3.70
CA ALA A 35 23.96 6.75 -3.90
C ALA A 35 24.91 7.47 -4.89
N LYS A 36 24.38 8.05 -5.97
CA LYS A 36 25.14 8.90 -6.90
C LYS A 36 25.65 10.15 -6.20
N GLU A 37 24.80 10.85 -5.47
CA GLU A 37 25.13 12.06 -4.72
C GLU A 37 26.19 11.78 -3.65
N ALA A 38 26.09 10.66 -2.93
CA ALA A 38 27.11 10.22 -1.97
C ALA A 38 28.45 9.89 -2.64
N CYS A 39 28.42 9.25 -3.83
CA CYS A 39 29.63 9.02 -4.62
C CYS A 39 30.28 10.33 -5.11
N GLU A 40 29.49 11.32 -5.51
CA GLU A 40 29.99 12.61 -5.99
C GLU A 40 30.52 13.50 -4.85
N LYS A 41 29.81 13.53 -3.71
CA LYS A 41 30.21 14.26 -2.49
C LYS A 41 31.39 13.62 -1.77
N GLY A 42 31.66 12.33 -2.02
CA GLY A 42 32.83 11.60 -1.53
C GLY A 42 34.18 12.05 -2.11
N ARG A 43 34.23 13.08 -2.98
CA ARG A 43 35.48 13.75 -3.39
C ARG A 43 36.07 14.59 -2.24
N MET A 44 36.55 13.93 -1.18
CA MET A 44 37.64 14.50 -0.40
C MET A 44 38.94 14.24 -1.15
N VAL A 45 39.62 15.32 -1.51
CA VAL A 45 41.01 15.28 -2.02
C VAL A 45 41.88 14.76 -0.88
N PRO A 46 42.51 13.58 -0.97
CA PRO A 46 43.50 13.18 0.02
C PRO A 46 44.79 13.89 -0.35
N ASN A 47 45.20 14.82 0.49
CA ASN A 47 46.58 15.25 0.54
C ASN A 47 47.32 14.32 1.51
N THR A 48 48.45 13.81 1.03
CA THR A 48 49.61 13.25 1.74
C THR A 48 49.47 11.94 2.53
N GLU A 49 50.13 10.93 1.97
CA GLU A 49 51.20 10.11 2.56
C GLU A 49 50.86 9.11 3.69
N ASN A 50 51.09 7.83 3.36
CA ASN A 50 51.29 6.66 4.21
C ASN A 50 50.15 6.25 5.15
N SER A 51 49.26 5.38 4.65
CA SER A 51 48.77 4.24 5.43
C SER A 51 48.27 3.15 4.49
N ASP A 52 48.71 1.93 4.70
CA ASP A 52 48.33 0.74 3.92
C ASP A 52 46.81 0.63 3.73
N THR A 53 46.38 0.80 2.48
CA THR A 53 44.97 0.84 2.05
C THR A 53 44.49 -0.52 1.59
N VAL A 54 44.81 -1.55 2.36
CA VAL A 54 44.13 -2.84 2.30
C VAL A 54 43.68 -3.13 3.72
N THR A 55 42.53 -2.60 4.16
CA THR A 55 41.80 -3.19 5.31
C THR A 55 40.44 -2.59 5.65
N LEU A 56 40.09 -1.33 5.34
CA LEU A 56 38.85 -0.80 5.92
C LEU A 56 37.57 -1.18 5.14
N GLN A 57 37.59 -1.08 3.82
CA GLN A 57 36.41 -1.34 2.98
C GLN A 57 36.07 -2.85 2.92
N ALA A 58 37.08 -3.71 2.82
CA ALA A 58 36.90 -5.16 2.83
C ALA A 58 36.31 -5.66 4.16
N LEU A 59 36.76 -5.12 5.31
CA LEU A 59 36.17 -5.44 6.62
C LEU A 59 34.73 -4.92 6.77
N LEU A 60 34.41 -3.76 6.19
CA LEU A 60 33.04 -3.22 6.18
C LEU A 60 32.10 -4.02 5.27
N ASP A 61 32.60 -4.51 4.13
CA ASP A 61 31.83 -5.37 3.23
C ASP A 61 31.63 -6.78 3.80
N GLN A 62 32.65 -7.32 4.46
CA GLN A 62 32.54 -8.57 5.22
C GLN A 62 31.52 -8.45 6.37
N GLY A 63 31.56 -7.37 7.15
CA GLY A 63 30.60 -7.14 8.23
C GLY A 63 29.16 -6.96 7.74
N ARG A 64 28.96 -6.32 6.57
CA ARG A 64 27.63 -6.18 5.94
C ARG A 64 27.06 -7.50 5.44
N GLU A 65 27.91 -8.37 4.88
CA GLU A 65 27.49 -9.69 4.40
C GLU A 65 27.21 -10.65 5.57
N GLU A 66 28.02 -10.59 6.63
CA GLU A 66 27.76 -11.31 7.89
C GLU A 66 26.43 -10.88 8.52
N GLU A 67 26.12 -9.57 8.58
CA GLU A 67 24.86 -9.07 9.10
C GLU A 67 23.66 -9.52 8.26
N ARG A 68 23.79 -9.50 6.92
CA ARG A 68 22.77 -10.00 5.98
C ARG A 68 22.50 -11.48 6.19
N MET A 69 23.56 -12.29 6.34
CA MET A 69 23.45 -13.72 6.64
C MET A 69 22.82 -13.99 8.01
N ILE A 70 23.16 -13.21 9.04
CA ILE A 70 22.56 -13.33 10.38
C ILE A 70 21.05 -13.01 10.34
N ARG A 71 20.64 -11.95 9.62
CA ARG A 71 19.22 -11.58 9.46
C ARG A 71 18.43 -12.64 8.68
N GLN A 72 18.99 -13.19 7.61
CA GLN A 72 18.36 -14.27 6.84
C GLN A 72 18.23 -15.57 7.67
N LYS A 73 19.29 -15.94 8.41
CA LYS A 73 19.24 -17.09 9.34
C LYS A 73 18.18 -16.89 10.43
N GLY A 74 18.02 -15.68 10.96
CA GLY A 74 17.01 -15.34 11.96
C GLY A 74 15.57 -15.44 11.44
N VAL A 75 15.29 -14.88 10.26
CA VAL A 75 13.97 -14.97 9.61
C VAL A 75 13.63 -16.43 9.26
N LYS A 76 14.60 -17.18 8.73
CA LYS A 76 14.42 -18.59 8.38
C LYS A 76 14.15 -19.45 9.61
N ALA A 77 14.92 -19.27 10.69
CA ALA A 77 14.70 -20.00 11.94
C ALA A 77 13.29 -19.75 12.52
N GLU A 78 12.77 -18.53 12.42
CA GLU A 78 11.42 -18.19 12.85
C GLU A 78 10.33 -18.82 11.95
N VAL A 79 10.54 -18.88 10.63
CA VAL A 79 9.63 -19.57 9.69
C VAL A 79 9.60 -21.08 9.97
N THR A 80 10.76 -21.74 10.06
CA THR A 80 10.86 -23.17 10.39
C THR A 80 10.24 -23.48 11.75
N LYS A 81 10.43 -22.60 12.74
CA LYS A 81 9.78 -22.74 14.06
C LYS A 81 8.25 -22.68 13.94
N ARG A 82 7.69 -21.77 13.16
CA ARG A 82 6.24 -21.66 12.95
C ARG A 82 5.65 -22.87 12.23
N ILE A 83 6.37 -23.41 11.24
CA ILE A 83 5.96 -24.66 10.56
C ILE A 83 5.94 -25.82 11.56
N ARG A 84 6.97 -25.95 12.41
CA ARG A 84 6.99 -26.98 13.48
C ARG A 84 5.84 -26.83 14.47
N GLU A 85 5.57 -25.62 14.95
CA GLU A 85 4.45 -25.33 15.86
C GLU A 85 3.09 -25.63 15.21
N HIS A 86 2.93 -25.30 13.93
CA HIS A 86 1.74 -25.63 13.14
C HIS A 86 1.56 -27.15 13.05
N ASN A 87 2.62 -27.90 12.69
CA ASN A 87 2.57 -29.35 12.55
C ASN A 87 2.28 -30.07 13.87
N GLN A 88 2.85 -29.59 14.98
CA GLN A 88 2.52 -30.08 16.32
C GLN A 88 1.03 -29.86 16.65
N THR A 89 0.52 -28.66 16.37
CA THR A 89 -0.89 -28.32 16.62
C THR A 89 -1.84 -29.18 15.77
N THR A 90 -1.51 -29.35 14.48
CA THR A 90 -2.27 -30.19 13.55
C THR A 90 -2.26 -31.66 13.97
N SER A 91 -1.11 -32.19 14.38
CA SER A 91 -0.97 -33.55 14.93
C SER A 91 -1.81 -33.75 16.20
N HIS A 92 -1.81 -32.79 17.12
CA HIS A 92 -2.65 -32.84 18.33
C HIS A 92 -4.15 -32.87 17.99
N ARG A 93 -4.58 -32.11 16.98
CA ARG A 93 -5.97 -32.14 16.49
C ARG A 93 -6.32 -33.50 15.90
N ILE A 94 -5.46 -34.05 15.03
CA ILE A 94 -5.64 -35.38 14.44
C ILE A 94 -5.79 -36.44 15.53
N GLN A 95 -4.92 -36.43 16.55
CA GLN A 95 -5.03 -37.35 17.69
C GLN A 95 -6.35 -37.18 18.46
N ALA A 96 -6.81 -35.95 18.65
CA ALA A 96 -8.09 -35.69 19.31
C ALA A 96 -9.29 -36.20 18.49
N TYR A 97 -9.26 -36.06 17.15
CA TYR A 97 -10.27 -36.63 16.27
C TYR A 97 -10.24 -38.16 16.29
N ARG A 98 -9.05 -38.77 16.24
CA ARG A 98 -8.88 -40.22 16.34
C ARG A 98 -9.47 -40.77 17.64
N ARG A 99 -9.13 -40.16 18.80
CA ARG A 99 -9.71 -40.56 20.09
C ARG A 99 -11.23 -40.45 20.13
N LYS A 100 -11.79 -39.41 19.50
CA LYS A 100 -13.25 -39.27 19.39
C LYS A 100 -13.87 -40.39 18.57
N LEU A 101 -13.29 -40.71 17.41
CA LEU A 101 -13.76 -41.79 16.53
C LEU A 101 -13.62 -43.19 17.17
N GLU A 102 -12.61 -43.39 18.03
CA GLU A 102 -12.42 -44.63 18.81
C GLU A 102 -13.39 -44.75 20.00
N THR A 103 -13.91 -43.64 20.50
CA THR A 103 -14.84 -43.63 21.63
C THR A 103 -16.22 -44.11 21.14
N PRO A 104 -16.85 -45.12 21.76
CA PRO A 104 -18.19 -45.56 21.37
C PRO A 104 -19.18 -44.39 21.35
N PRO A 105 -20.04 -44.26 20.33
CA PRO A 105 -20.99 -43.15 20.22
C PRO A 105 -21.92 -42.99 21.44
N GLU A 106 -22.10 -44.04 22.24
CA GLU A 106 -22.87 -44.01 23.50
C GLU A 106 -22.23 -43.12 24.58
N GLU A 107 -20.91 -42.94 24.54
CA GLU A 107 -20.15 -42.15 25.52
C GLU A 107 -19.99 -40.67 25.12
N TRP A 108 -20.44 -40.27 23.92
CA TRP A 108 -20.34 -38.90 23.43
C TRP A 108 -21.30 -37.90 24.13
N GLY A 109 -21.86 -38.26 25.28
CA GLY A 109 -22.42 -37.31 26.24
C GLY A 109 -23.79 -36.71 25.90
N THR A 110 -24.75 -37.47 25.34
CA THR A 110 -26.11 -36.94 25.13
C THR A 110 -27.20 -37.78 25.80
N ARG A 111 -27.76 -37.29 26.92
CA ARG A 111 -29.07 -37.71 27.42
C ARG A 111 -30.16 -37.05 26.57
N GLY A 112 -30.94 -37.82 25.82
CA GLY A 112 -32.07 -37.31 25.03
C GLY A 112 -32.58 -38.30 24.00
N THR A 113 -33.88 -38.56 23.99
CA THR A 113 -34.58 -39.65 23.28
C THR A 113 -34.98 -39.28 21.85
N GLY A 114 -34.90 -40.23 20.90
CA GLY A 114 -35.89 -40.38 19.83
C GLY A 114 -35.46 -40.23 18.36
N ASN A 115 -34.48 -39.39 18.03
CA ASN A 115 -34.17 -39.08 16.61
C ASN A 115 -32.68 -39.22 16.22
N LYS A 116 -31.95 -40.06 16.96
CA LYS A 116 -30.47 -40.01 17.05
C LYS A 116 -29.68 -40.74 15.97
N ARG A 117 -30.18 -41.85 15.42
CA ARG A 117 -29.35 -42.74 14.58
C ARG A 117 -28.86 -42.12 13.27
N ARG A 118 -29.60 -41.18 12.67
CA ARG A 118 -29.17 -40.47 11.45
C ARG A 118 -28.18 -39.33 11.72
N LYS A 119 -28.20 -38.75 12.92
CA LYS A 119 -27.36 -37.61 13.27
C LYS A 119 -25.93 -38.04 13.64
N THR A 120 -25.80 -39.21 14.28
CA THR A 120 -24.50 -39.78 14.64
C THR A 120 -23.69 -40.21 13.41
N THR A 121 -24.33 -40.68 12.34
CA THR A 121 -23.63 -41.07 11.11
C THR A 121 -23.06 -39.85 10.38
N GLN A 122 -23.86 -38.78 10.26
CA GLN A 122 -23.40 -37.52 9.65
C GLN A 122 -22.29 -36.86 10.46
N GLU A 123 -22.39 -36.84 11.79
CA GLU A 123 -21.34 -36.31 12.65
C GLU A 123 -20.03 -37.12 12.54
N SER A 124 -20.10 -38.45 12.37
CA SER A 124 -18.92 -39.29 12.12
C SER A 124 -18.27 -38.99 10.78
N GLU A 125 -19.07 -38.90 9.70
CA GLU A 125 -18.59 -38.57 8.34
C GLU A 125 -17.94 -37.18 8.29
N GLU A 126 -18.50 -36.19 8.99
CA GLU A 126 -17.93 -34.85 9.10
C GLU A 126 -16.58 -34.85 9.84
N LEU A 127 -16.43 -35.65 10.91
CA LEU A 127 -15.18 -35.80 11.66
C LEU A 127 -14.11 -36.54 10.86
N GLU A 128 -14.48 -37.59 10.12
CA GLU A 128 -13.57 -38.32 9.23
C GLU A 128 -13.03 -37.40 8.12
N HIS A 129 -13.92 -36.63 7.49
CA HIS A 129 -13.52 -35.66 6.46
C HIS A 129 -12.61 -34.54 7.02
N GLU A 130 -12.91 -34.02 8.22
CA GLU A 130 -12.04 -33.01 8.85
C GLU A 130 -10.67 -33.60 9.22
N MET A 131 -10.62 -34.85 9.68
CA MET A 131 -9.37 -35.56 9.97
C MET A 131 -8.55 -35.80 8.70
N GLU A 132 -9.18 -36.27 7.61
CA GLU A 132 -8.52 -36.48 6.32
C GLU A 132 -7.94 -35.18 5.75
N TRP A 133 -8.65 -34.07 5.91
CA TRP A 133 -8.15 -32.76 5.51
C TRP A 133 -6.92 -32.33 6.32
N LEU A 134 -6.92 -32.51 7.65
CA LEU A 134 -5.78 -32.19 8.50
C LEU A 134 -4.55 -33.04 8.17
N MET A 135 -4.75 -34.32 7.84
CA MET A 135 -3.67 -35.21 7.39
C MET A 135 -3.01 -34.70 6.10
N ARG A 136 -3.81 -34.33 5.09
CA ARG A 136 -3.29 -33.75 3.83
C ARG A 136 -2.58 -32.42 4.02
N GLU A 137 -3.04 -31.60 4.96
CA GLU A 137 -2.38 -30.33 5.27
C GLU A 137 -1.02 -30.58 5.94
N GLN A 138 -0.97 -31.52 6.89
CA GLN A 138 0.28 -31.94 7.51
C GLN A 138 1.29 -32.49 6.48
N GLU A 139 0.83 -33.36 5.56
CA GLU A 139 1.67 -33.87 4.47
C GLU A 139 2.27 -32.74 3.62
N ARG A 140 1.45 -31.76 3.21
CA ARG A 140 1.95 -30.61 2.40
C ARG A 140 3.01 -29.81 3.13
N THR A 141 2.78 -29.50 4.41
CA THR A 141 3.76 -28.73 5.21
C THR A 141 5.04 -29.52 5.48
N THR A 142 4.96 -30.85 5.52
CA THR A 142 6.15 -31.71 5.61
C THR A 142 6.91 -31.72 4.28
N GLU A 143 6.21 -31.83 3.14
CA GLU A 143 6.82 -31.74 1.80
C GLU A 143 7.50 -30.39 1.57
N GLU A 144 6.89 -29.27 2.00
CA GLU A 144 7.50 -27.94 1.95
C GLU A 144 8.78 -27.88 2.81
N GLN A 145 8.75 -28.46 4.02
CA GLN A 145 9.93 -28.52 4.89
C GLN A 145 11.05 -29.37 4.27
N GLU A 146 10.71 -30.51 3.65
CA GLU A 146 11.68 -31.38 2.97
C GLU A 146 12.31 -30.70 1.74
N GLN A 147 11.52 -29.92 0.98
CA GLN A 147 12.03 -29.12 -0.14
C GLN A 147 12.99 -28.02 0.33
N ASP A 148 12.66 -27.33 1.43
CA ASP A 148 13.54 -26.31 2.03
C ASP A 148 14.86 -26.93 2.54
N GLU A 149 14.78 -28.10 3.18
CA GLU A 149 15.97 -28.85 3.65
C GLU A 149 16.81 -29.37 2.47
N GLN A 150 16.18 -29.81 1.37
CA GLN A 150 16.88 -30.20 0.15
C GLN A 150 17.61 -29.00 -0.46
N TRP A 151 16.94 -27.85 -0.57
CA TRP A 151 17.54 -26.63 -1.10
C TRP A 151 18.76 -26.18 -0.28
N ASP A 152 18.71 -26.30 1.05
CA ASP A 152 19.85 -26.01 1.92
C ASP A 152 21.02 -26.96 1.69
N ASN A 153 20.75 -28.25 1.49
CA ASN A 153 21.79 -29.22 1.17
C ASN A 153 22.44 -28.90 -0.19
N GLU A 154 21.66 -28.47 -1.17
CA GLU A 154 22.16 -28.05 -2.49
C GLU A 154 23.02 -26.78 -2.39
N ILE A 155 22.62 -25.78 -1.61
CA ILE A 155 23.43 -24.58 -1.35
C ILE A 155 24.74 -24.95 -0.64
N ASN A 156 24.69 -25.75 0.44
CA ASN A 156 25.88 -26.13 1.19
C ASN A 156 26.85 -26.96 0.33
N GLU A 157 26.33 -27.79 -0.57
CA GLU A 157 27.11 -28.54 -1.55
C GLU A 157 27.79 -27.60 -2.57
N MET A 158 27.07 -26.59 -3.06
CA MET A 158 27.59 -25.58 -3.96
C MET A 158 28.73 -24.76 -3.32
N MET A 159 28.52 -24.28 -2.09
CA MET A 159 29.55 -23.56 -1.32
C MET A 159 30.81 -24.41 -1.11
N ARG A 160 30.65 -25.70 -0.81
CA ARG A 160 31.80 -26.61 -0.64
C ARG A 160 32.60 -26.80 -1.93
N ARG A 161 31.92 -26.83 -3.09
CA ARG A 161 32.60 -26.91 -4.40
C ARG A 161 33.35 -25.62 -4.72
N GLU A 162 32.80 -24.46 -4.36
CA GLU A 162 33.51 -23.18 -4.52
C GLU A 162 34.74 -23.10 -3.61
N GLU A 163 34.65 -23.53 -2.35
CA GLU A 163 35.80 -23.62 -1.44
C GLU A 163 36.89 -24.58 -1.97
N GLU A 164 36.49 -25.72 -2.53
CA GLU A 164 37.42 -26.68 -3.12
C GLU A 164 38.10 -26.12 -4.37
N GLN A 165 37.36 -25.44 -5.25
CA GLN A 165 37.94 -24.73 -6.41
C GLN A 165 38.91 -23.63 -5.97
N HIS A 166 38.57 -22.84 -4.94
CA HIS A 166 39.46 -21.81 -4.43
C HIS A 166 40.76 -22.40 -3.90
N ARG A 167 40.68 -23.50 -3.15
CA ARG A 167 41.85 -24.23 -2.63
C ARG A 167 42.73 -24.79 -3.74
N GLU A 168 42.16 -25.24 -4.86
CA GLU A 168 42.95 -25.71 -6.02
C GLU A 168 43.65 -24.56 -6.77
N THR A 169 43.10 -23.35 -6.73
CA THR A 169 43.67 -22.17 -7.39
C THR A 169 44.64 -21.36 -6.55
N GLU A 170 44.66 -21.57 -5.22
CA GLU A 170 45.64 -20.91 -4.35
C GLU A 170 47.05 -21.42 -4.67
N PRO A 171 48.01 -20.52 -5.01
CA PRO A 171 49.39 -20.92 -5.19
C PRO A 171 49.90 -21.54 -3.88
N PRO A 172 50.74 -22.59 -3.94
CA PRO A 172 51.31 -23.17 -2.73
C PRO A 172 51.98 -22.06 -1.92
N PRO A 173 51.82 -22.07 -0.59
CA PRO A 173 52.42 -21.06 0.27
C PRO A 173 53.91 -21.00 -0.04
N VAL A 174 54.39 -19.81 -0.37
CA VAL A 174 55.82 -19.54 -0.54
C VAL A 174 56.47 -19.85 0.79
N GLU A 175 57.44 -20.77 0.81
CA GLU A 175 58.24 -21.05 2.01
C GLU A 175 58.97 -19.76 2.42
N GLU A 176 58.38 -19.00 3.33
CA GLU A 176 59.03 -17.87 3.97
C GLU A 176 60.10 -18.42 4.90
N THR A 177 61.35 -18.16 4.54
CA THR A 177 62.51 -18.41 5.39
C THR A 177 62.36 -17.66 6.70
N GLU A 178 62.26 -18.43 7.79
CA GLU A 178 62.30 -17.96 9.18
C GLU A 178 63.58 -17.14 9.42
N GLU A 179 63.47 -15.81 9.43
CA GLU A 179 64.40 -14.95 10.15
C GLU A 179 63.74 -14.52 11.45
N GLY A 180 64.39 -14.89 12.55
CA GLY A 180 63.81 -14.89 13.88
C GLY A 180 63.49 -13.51 14.42
N GLU A 181 62.40 -13.44 15.17
CA GLU A 181 62.15 -12.38 16.13
C GLU A 181 61.90 -12.96 17.51
N GLU A 182 62.50 -12.26 18.46
CA GLU A 182 62.86 -12.67 19.81
C GLU A 182 61.68 -12.62 20.78
N ASP A 183 61.85 -13.37 21.86
CA ASP A 183 60.98 -13.55 23.02
C ASP A 183 60.44 -12.24 23.61
N VAL A 184 59.11 -12.17 23.78
CA VAL A 184 58.47 -11.35 24.82
C VAL A 184 57.49 -12.24 25.59
N GLN A 185 57.92 -12.67 26.77
CA GLN A 185 57.11 -13.31 27.78
C GLN A 185 56.35 -12.22 28.55
N GLU A 186 55.02 -12.23 28.50
CA GLU A 186 54.19 -11.56 29.52
C GLU A 186 53.41 -12.62 30.30
N GLU A 187 53.68 -12.61 31.60
CA GLU A 187 53.17 -13.52 32.62
C GLU A 187 51.69 -13.25 32.92
N GLU A 188 50.87 -14.30 32.91
CA GLU A 188 49.50 -14.30 33.43
C GLU A 188 49.53 -14.40 34.97
N GLU A 189 49.08 -13.36 35.68
CA GLU A 189 48.75 -13.45 37.11
C GLU A 189 47.24 -13.64 37.33
N GLU A 190 46.87 -14.84 37.75
CA GLU A 190 45.60 -15.17 38.40
C GLU A 190 45.51 -14.48 39.79
N THR A 191 44.43 -13.75 40.05
CA THR A 191 43.94 -13.62 41.44
C THR A 191 42.42 -13.74 41.51
N GLY A 192 41.96 -14.83 42.13
CA GLY A 192 40.59 -15.01 42.59
C GLY A 192 40.30 -14.21 43.86
N GLY A 193 39.07 -13.72 43.99
CA GLY A 193 38.61 -12.99 45.16
C GLY A 193 37.09 -13.05 45.32
N THR A 194 36.63 -13.97 46.16
CA THR A 194 35.27 -14.08 46.69
C THR A 194 34.90 -12.89 47.59
N GLY A 195 33.65 -12.42 47.56
CA GLY A 195 33.16 -11.50 48.59
C GLY A 195 31.72 -10.99 48.40
N THR A 196 30.80 -11.55 49.18
CA THR A 196 29.41 -11.13 49.39
C THR A 196 29.30 -9.78 50.11
N SER A 197 28.28 -8.96 49.78
CA SER A 197 27.64 -8.03 50.73
C SER A 197 26.43 -7.30 50.14
N ASN A 198 25.25 -7.56 50.73
CA ASN A 198 24.05 -6.74 50.64
C ASN A 198 24.30 -5.30 51.10
N ARG A 199 23.85 -4.30 50.33
CA ARG A 199 23.44 -3.00 50.90
C ARG A 199 22.47 -2.24 50.00
N THR A 200 21.27 -2.09 50.54
CA THR A 200 20.23 -1.13 50.17
C THR A 200 20.75 0.31 50.18
N SER A 201 20.56 1.05 49.09
CA SER A 201 20.54 2.52 49.10
C SER A 201 19.40 3.05 48.25
N THR A 202 18.57 3.87 48.89
CA THR A 202 17.42 4.57 48.32
C THR A 202 17.94 5.82 47.62
N ILE A 203 17.91 5.85 46.28
CA ILE A 203 18.20 7.05 45.50
C ILE A 203 16.88 7.66 45.02
N ARG A 204 16.58 8.86 45.52
CA ARG A 204 15.57 9.78 44.97
C ARG A 204 16.14 10.41 43.71
N ASN A 205 15.66 10.01 42.53
CA ASN A 205 15.90 10.75 41.29
C ASN A 205 14.68 11.59 40.92
N ARG A 206 14.98 12.86 40.67
CA ARG A 206 14.12 13.96 40.22
C ARG A 206 13.88 13.75 38.72
N ALA A 207 12.63 13.63 38.31
CA ALA A 207 12.25 13.42 36.92
C ALA A 207 12.21 14.75 36.16
N GLU A 208 13.28 15.05 35.42
CA GLU A 208 13.20 15.88 34.21
C GLU A 208 12.98 14.90 33.05
N GLY A 209 11.76 14.91 32.52
CA GLY A 209 11.34 14.02 31.45
C GLY A 209 11.63 14.62 30.09
N GLU A 210 12.86 14.44 29.60
CA GLU A 210 13.09 14.42 28.17
C GLU A 210 12.56 13.09 27.64
N ARG A 211 11.53 13.14 26.79
CA ARG A 211 11.01 11.94 26.14
C ARG A 211 11.98 11.59 25.02
N GLU A 212 12.70 10.48 25.19
CA GLU A 212 13.32 9.76 24.07
C GLU A 212 12.21 9.43 23.05
N GLU A 213 12.30 10.04 21.87
CA GLU A 213 11.52 9.63 20.70
C GLU A 213 11.88 8.17 20.41
N THR A 214 10.87 7.30 20.38
CA THR A 214 11.11 5.88 20.09
C THR A 214 11.52 5.74 18.62
N ALA A 215 12.39 4.78 18.29
CA ALA A 215 12.85 4.52 16.92
C ALA A 215 11.69 4.39 15.89
N VAL A 216 10.52 3.93 16.34
CA VAL A 216 9.30 3.81 15.53
C VAL A 216 8.64 5.16 15.19
N GLU A 217 8.85 6.21 16.00
CA GLU A 217 8.39 7.58 15.68
C GLU A 217 9.30 8.26 14.66
N VAL A 218 10.60 7.91 14.64
CA VAL A 218 11.58 8.41 13.68
C VAL A 218 11.31 7.86 12.27
N ASP A 219 11.12 6.54 12.12
CA ASP A 219 10.87 5.89 10.83
C ASP A 219 9.62 6.43 10.10
N LEU A 220 8.54 6.71 10.84
CA LEU A 220 7.29 7.18 10.23
C LEU A 220 7.31 8.67 9.86
N ARG A 221 8.09 9.47 10.59
CA ARG A 221 8.30 10.86 10.20
C ARG A 221 9.08 10.91 8.89
N GLN A 222 10.05 10.00 8.74
CA GLN A 222 10.82 9.83 7.53
C GLN A 222 9.95 9.36 6.35
N GLU A 223 9.09 8.35 6.51
CA GLU A 223 8.15 7.92 5.45
C GLU A 223 7.18 9.05 5.01
N VAL A 224 6.69 9.85 5.95
CA VAL A 224 5.79 10.98 5.63
C VAL A 224 6.55 12.11 4.94
N GLU A 225 7.78 12.41 5.36
CA GLU A 225 8.64 13.40 4.72
C GLU A 225 9.04 12.97 3.30
N GLU A 226 9.28 11.68 3.06
CA GLU A 226 9.54 11.12 1.72
C GLU A 226 8.32 11.22 0.80
N ILE A 227 7.12 10.91 1.30
CA ILE A 227 5.88 11.09 0.53
C ILE A 227 5.65 12.57 0.20
N MET A 228 5.89 13.47 1.14
CA MET A 228 5.71 14.91 0.93
C MET A 228 6.75 15.48 -0.04
N ARG A 229 8.00 14.99 -0.01
CA ARG A 229 9.05 15.37 -0.96
C ARG A 229 8.73 14.92 -2.38
N ALA A 230 8.33 13.66 -2.56
CA ALA A 230 7.89 13.14 -3.86
C ALA A 230 6.66 13.90 -4.41
N MET A 231 5.84 14.50 -3.54
CA MET A 231 4.72 15.34 -3.95
C MET A 231 5.13 16.76 -4.38
N GLU A 232 6.23 17.32 -3.85
CA GLU A 232 6.71 18.65 -4.25
C GLU A 232 7.38 18.59 -5.63
N GLU A 233 8.15 17.53 -5.88
CA GLU A 233 8.83 17.27 -7.16
C GLU A 233 7.83 17.08 -8.33
N MET A 234 6.76 16.32 -8.11
CA MET A 234 5.70 16.15 -9.12
C MET A 234 4.97 17.44 -9.50
N VAL A 235 4.92 18.44 -8.61
CA VAL A 235 4.25 19.73 -8.87
C VAL A 235 5.17 20.66 -9.68
N GLU A 236 6.48 20.57 -9.49
CA GLU A 236 7.46 21.36 -10.24
C GLU A 236 7.53 20.91 -11.71
N GLU A 237 7.49 19.60 -11.99
CA GLU A 237 7.48 19.05 -13.36
C GLU A 237 6.24 19.48 -14.19
N GLU A 238 5.07 19.65 -13.57
CA GLU A 238 3.87 20.12 -14.28
C GLU A 238 3.96 21.61 -14.67
N THR A 239 4.79 22.41 -13.98
CA THR A 239 4.93 23.85 -14.26
C THR A 239 5.94 24.20 -15.35
N GLU A 240 6.84 23.28 -15.70
CA GLU A 240 7.84 23.48 -16.76
C GLU A 240 7.32 23.09 -18.15
N GLY A 241 6.16 22.43 -18.24
CA GLY A 241 5.58 21.92 -19.49
C GLY A 241 4.75 22.92 -20.32
N GLU A 242 4.44 24.11 -19.81
CA GLU A 242 3.63 25.13 -20.52
C GLU A 242 4.49 26.30 -21.05
N GLY A 243 5.54 25.97 -21.81
CA GLY A 243 6.30 26.92 -22.62
C GLY A 243 5.59 27.25 -23.93
N ILE A 244 5.01 28.45 -24.00
CA ILE A 244 4.29 29.05 -25.13
C ILE A 244 5.13 29.00 -26.42
N GLY A 245 4.64 28.30 -27.45
CA GLY A 245 5.18 28.36 -28.79
C GLY A 245 4.74 29.64 -29.52
N GLU A 246 5.67 30.57 -29.73
CA GLU A 246 5.49 31.70 -30.65
C GLU A 246 5.55 31.23 -32.11
N GLU A 247 4.44 31.38 -32.83
CA GLU A 247 4.35 31.19 -34.27
C GLU A 247 5.22 32.22 -35.01
N ARG A 248 6.24 31.76 -35.73
CA ARG A 248 6.96 32.56 -36.73
C ARG A 248 6.37 32.32 -38.12
N VAL A 249 5.86 33.42 -38.68
CA VAL A 249 5.27 33.57 -40.01
C VAL A 249 6.34 33.46 -41.11
N GLY A 250 5.89 32.97 -42.27
CA GLY A 250 6.72 32.48 -43.37
C GLY A 250 7.57 33.50 -44.13
N GLY A 251 8.51 32.95 -44.90
CA GLY A 251 9.33 33.65 -45.88
C GLY A 251 9.65 32.73 -47.05
N VAL A 252 9.27 33.17 -48.24
CA VAL A 252 9.42 32.53 -49.56
C VAL A 252 10.76 32.94 -50.18
N ALA A 253 11.46 32.03 -50.88
CA ALA A 253 12.37 32.29 -52.01
C ALA A 253 12.93 30.94 -52.52
N GLU A 254 12.56 30.48 -53.72
CA GLU A 254 13.23 30.66 -55.03
C GLU A 254 14.30 29.60 -55.34
N GLU A 255 14.06 28.87 -56.43
CA GLU A 255 15.02 28.00 -57.14
C GLU A 255 16.18 28.82 -57.73
N PRO A 256 17.30 28.17 -58.08
CA PRO A 256 17.44 27.84 -59.50
C PRO A 256 18.14 26.51 -59.82
N ASN A 257 17.74 25.95 -60.97
CA ASN A 257 18.46 25.02 -61.83
C ASN A 257 19.97 25.31 -61.93
N GLN A 258 20.80 24.26 -61.90
CA GLN A 258 21.77 24.03 -62.97
C GLN A 258 22.36 22.61 -62.97
N THR A 259 22.47 22.13 -64.21
CA THR A 259 23.07 20.91 -64.76
C THR A 259 24.56 20.76 -64.45
N GLY A 260 25.00 19.53 -64.26
CA GLY A 260 26.42 19.16 -64.28
C GLY A 260 26.59 17.65 -64.16
N GLU A 261 26.63 16.97 -65.32
CA GLU A 261 27.15 15.61 -65.45
C GLU A 261 28.67 15.66 -65.23
N GLU A 262 29.17 15.04 -64.16
CA GLU A 262 30.57 14.63 -64.06
C GLU A 262 30.63 13.19 -63.55
N GLU A 263 31.03 12.30 -64.45
CA GLU A 263 31.52 10.96 -64.15
C GLU A 263 32.78 11.08 -63.27
N ARG A 264 32.71 10.62 -62.02
CA ARG A 264 33.89 10.37 -61.18
C ARG A 264 33.81 8.98 -60.56
N GLY A 265 34.96 8.31 -60.61
CA GLY A 265 35.15 6.91 -60.32
C GLY A 265 34.65 6.47 -58.96
N THR A 266 34.09 5.27 -58.96
CA THR A 266 33.83 4.45 -57.77
C THR A 266 35.14 4.05 -57.12
N GLU A 267 35.67 4.92 -56.26
CA GLU A 267 36.46 4.47 -55.11
C GLU A 267 35.46 4.23 -53.97
N GLN A 268 35.27 2.96 -53.60
CA GLN A 268 34.60 2.59 -52.36
C GLN A 268 35.50 3.02 -51.20
N GLU A 269 35.49 4.31 -50.88
CA GLU A 269 35.91 4.78 -49.58
C GLU A 269 34.91 4.23 -48.57
N GLY A 270 35.34 3.18 -47.86
CA GLY A 270 34.64 2.67 -46.69
C GLY A 270 34.49 3.83 -45.72
N THR A 271 33.33 4.46 -45.77
CA THR A 271 32.92 5.51 -44.84
C THR A 271 32.78 4.78 -43.52
N THR A 272 33.86 4.77 -42.74
CA THR A 272 33.83 4.37 -41.35
C THR A 272 32.83 5.31 -40.70
N MET A 273 31.64 4.80 -40.39
CA MET A 273 30.68 5.54 -39.57
C MET A 273 31.43 6.04 -38.35
N GLU A 274 31.31 7.34 -38.06
CA GLU A 274 31.92 7.86 -36.86
C GLU A 274 31.35 7.09 -35.66
N PRO A 275 32.18 6.63 -34.71
CA PRO A 275 31.71 5.82 -33.57
C PRO A 275 30.54 6.43 -32.79
N GLN A 276 30.35 7.75 -32.89
CA GLN A 276 29.20 8.45 -32.32
C GLN A 276 27.88 8.14 -33.05
N GLN A 277 27.89 8.00 -34.37
CA GLN A 277 26.70 7.65 -35.16
C GLN A 277 26.28 6.21 -34.91
N GLU A 278 27.23 5.29 -34.77
CA GLU A 278 26.95 3.89 -34.39
C GLU A 278 26.33 3.82 -32.98
N LEU A 279 26.85 4.60 -32.03
CA LEU A 279 26.31 4.66 -30.67
C LEU A 279 24.89 5.24 -30.63
N GLU A 280 24.61 6.30 -31.39
CA GLU A 280 23.27 6.89 -31.49
C GLU A 280 22.25 5.93 -32.12
N GLU A 281 22.66 5.15 -33.11
CA GLU A 281 21.82 4.13 -33.73
C GLU A 281 21.51 2.99 -32.74
N ILE A 282 22.52 2.52 -31.99
CA ILE A 282 22.34 1.51 -30.95
C ILE A 282 21.38 2.00 -29.84
N LEU A 283 21.53 3.25 -29.39
CA LEU A 283 20.65 3.83 -28.37
C LEU A 283 19.20 3.93 -28.86
N ARG A 284 18.99 4.31 -30.12
CA ARG A 284 17.66 4.39 -30.74
C ARG A 284 17.00 3.01 -30.82
N ASP A 285 17.75 1.99 -31.22
CA ASP A 285 17.27 0.61 -31.27
C ASP A 285 16.88 0.09 -29.87
N LEU A 286 17.67 0.42 -28.84
CA LEU A 286 17.37 0.05 -27.45
C LEU A 286 16.11 0.74 -26.91
N GLU A 287 15.89 2.02 -27.23
CA GLU A 287 14.68 2.76 -26.87
C GLU A 287 13.43 2.18 -27.58
N GLU A 288 13.55 1.83 -28.85
CA GLU A 288 12.47 1.20 -29.60
C GLU A 288 12.14 -0.19 -29.03
N GLU A 289 13.16 -0.99 -28.70
CA GLU A 289 12.96 -2.31 -28.09
C GLU A 289 12.36 -2.21 -26.67
N ALA A 290 12.74 -1.20 -25.87
CA ALA A 290 12.14 -0.93 -24.57
C ALA A 290 10.65 -0.55 -24.71
N THR A 291 10.33 0.29 -25.69
CA THR A 291 8.96 0.71 -25.99
C THR A 291 8.10 -0.46 -26.47
N GLU A 292 8.63 -1.31 -27.35
CA GLU A 292 7.91 -2.50 -27.83
C GLU A 292 7.72 -3.55 -26.72
N ARG A 293 8.70 -3.70 -25.82
CA ARG A 293 8.58 -4.57 -24.64
C ARG A 293 7.46 -4.10 -23.70
N ASP A 294 7.33 -2.79 -23.47
CA ASP A 294 6.22 -2.24 -22.67
C ASP A 294 4.86 -2.44 -23.36
N ARG A 295 4.79 -2.23 -24.69
CA ARG A 295 3.58 -2.53 -25.48
C ARG A 295 3.18 -3.99 -25.38
N ARG A 296 4.12 -4.95 -25.47
CA ARG A 296 3.85 -6.38 -25.29
C ARG A 296 3.33 -6.70 -23.89
N ARG A 297 3.93 -6.10 -22.85
CA ARG A 297 3.47 -6.27 -21.46
C ARG A 297 2.04 -5.77 -21.26
N ARG A 298 1.72 -4.58 -21.75
CA ARG A 298 0.34 -4.03 -21.70
C ARG A 298 -0.65 -4.92 -22.45
N ARG A 299 -0.26 -5.51 -23.59
CA ARG A 299 -1.10 -6.49 -24.31
C ARG A 299 -1.33 -7.76 -23.47
N GLN A 300 -0.29 -8.29 -22.82
CA GLN A 300 -0.41 -9.46 -21.93
C GLN A 300 -1.28 -9.18 -20.70
N GLU A 301 -1.12 -8.02 -20.04
CA GLU A 301 -1.96 -7.61 -18.91
C GLU A 301 -3.42 -7.44 -19.33
N GLN A 302 -3.67 -6.80 -20.48
CA GLN A 302 -5.02 -6.69 -21.05
C GLN A 302 -5.60 -8.05 -21.45
N GLU A 303 -4.79 -8.98 -21.93
CA GLU A 303 -5.22 -10.32 -22.29
C GLU A 303 -5.52 -11.17 -21.06
N LEU A 304 -4.68 -11.13 -20.02
CA LEU A 304 -4.92 -11.73 -18.72
C LEU A 304 -6.22 -11.19 -18.11
N GLU A 305 -6.43 -9.88 -18.14
CA GLU A 305 -7.67 -9.27 -17.66
C GLU A 305 -8.88 -9.70 -18.50
N ARG A 306 -8.77 -9.75 -19.83
CA ARG A 306 -9.83 -10.29 -20.71
C ARG A 306 -10.13 -11.76 -20.39
N ASN A 307 -9.11 -12.58 -20.13
CA ASN A 307 -9.28 -13.99 -19.80
C ASN A 307 -9.88 -14.17 -18.40
N ARG A 308 -9.51 -13.32 -17.42
CA ARG A 308 -10.18 -13.23 -16.12
C ARG A 308 -11.66 -12.87 -16.28
N ILE A 309 -11.98 -11.87 -17.11
CA ILE A 309 -13.37 -11.46 -17.40
C ILE A 309 -14.16 -12.60 -18.04
N LYS A 310 -13.64 -13.23 -19.11
CA LYS A 310 -14.28 -14.37 -19.77
C LYS A 310 -14.52 -15.53 -18.80
N THR A 311 -13.56 -15.79 -17.91
CA THR A 311 -13.69 -16.83 -16.88
C THR A 311 -14.77 -16.43 -15.88
N ALA A 312 -14.77 -15.21 -15.37
CA ALA A 312 -15.77 -14.71 -14.43
C ALA A 312 -17.20 -14.66 -15.03
N GLU A 313 -17.35 -14.30 -16.30
CA GLU A 313 -18.62 -14.28 -17.04
C GLU A 313 -19.20 -15.69 -17.21
N ASN A 314 -18.36 -16.69 -17.46
CA ASN A 314 -18.76 -18.08 -17.63
C ASN A 314 -18.87 -18.86 -16.31
N THR A 315 -18.31 -18.31 -15.22
CA THR A 315 -18.28 -18.99 -13.93
C THR A 315 -19.56 -18.66 -13.15
N ASN A 316 -20.35 -19.69 -12.88
CA ASN A 316 -21.47 -19.62 -11.94
C ASN A 316 -20.99 -18.88 -10.66
N PRO A 317 -21.70 -17.86 -10.15
CA PRO A 317 -21.29 -17.11 -8.95
C PRO A 317 -20.95 -18.00 -7.75
N TYR A 318 -21.56 -19.19 -7.65
CA TYR A 318 -21.26 -20.19 -6.64
C TYR A 318 -19.91 -20.91 -6.85
N ARG A 319 -19.48 -21.08 -8.11
CA ARG A 319 -18.19 -21.66 -8.48
C ARG A 319 -17.06 -20.64 -8.32
N LEU A 320 -17.32 -19.36 -8.62
CA LEU A 320 -16.44 -18.25 -8.28
C LEU A 320 -16.30 -18.10 -6.76
N MET A 321 -17.39 -18.21 -6.00
CA MET A 321 -17.31 -18.30 -4.52
C MET A 321 -16.46 -19.48 -4.05
N ARG A 322 -16.61 -20.66 -4.65
CA ARG A 322 -15.86 -21.85 -4.24
C ARG A 322 -14.36 -21.69 -4.52
N HIS A 323 -13.97 -21.04 -5.62
CA HIS A 323 -12.57 -20.70 -5.88
C HIS A 323 -12.05 -19.58 -4.97
N LEU A 324 -12.82 -18.51 -4.77
CA LEU A 324 -12.43 -17.40 -3.88
C LEU A 324 -12.45 -17.78 -2.39
N GLN A 325 -13.13 -18.85 -1.99
CA GLN A 325 -13.04 -19.42 -0.65
C GLN A 325 -11.70 -20.13 -0.39
N GLY A 326 -10.94 -20.43 -1.46
CA GLY A 326 -9.57 -20.93 -1.37
C GLY A 326 -8.54 -19.83 -1.07
N ASP A 327 -8.81 -18.57 -1.46
CA ASP A 327 -7.93 -17.42 -1.23
C ASP A 327 -7.81 -17.10 0.28
N GLU A 328 -6.60 -17.17 0.83
CA GLU A 328 -6.30 -16.79 2.22
C GLU A 328 -6.79 -15.39 2.62
N PRO A 329 -6.64 -14.34 1.77
CA PRO A 329 -7.15 -13.00 2.08
C PRO A 329 -8.67 -12.97 2.30
N MET A 330 -9.41 -13.83 1.59
CA MET A 330 -10.87 -13.95 1.71
C MET A 330 -11.30 -14.67 2.99
N LYS A 331 -10.51 -15.64 3.47
CA LYS A 331 -10.76 -16.35 4.75
C LYS A 331 -10.61 -15.41 5.96
N ALA A 332 -9.63 -14.50 5.92
CA ALA A 332 -9.36 -13.55 6.99
C ALA A 332 -10.40 -12.41 7.06
N VAL A 333 -10.91 -11.92 5.92
CA VAL A 333 -11.69 -10.67 5.86
C VAL A 333 -13.15 -10.80 6.32
N SER A 334 -13.73 -12.00 6.51
CA SER A 334 -14.83 -12.21 7.49
C SER A 334 -15.52 -13.57 7.39
N ASN A 335 -15.14 -14.53 8.22
CA ASN A 335 -15.89 -15.78 8.41
C ASN A 335 -17.31 -15.58 8.99
N ARG A 336 -17.60 -14.47 9.69
CA ARG A 336 -18.92 -14.25 10.34
C ARG A 336 -19.98 -13.70 9.39
N PHE A 337 -19.59 -12.78 8.51
CA PHE A 337 -20.41 -12.24 7.42
C PHE A 337 -20.95 -13.34 6.51
N TRP A 338 -20.09 -14.27 6.06
CA TRP A 338 -20.49 -15.35 5.14
C TRP A 338 -21.44 -16.37 5.80
N LYS A 339 -21.32 -16.59 7.12
CA LYS A 339 -22.08 -17.63 7.84
C LYS A 339 -23.50 -17.21 8.27
N THR A 340 -23.85 -15.91 8.24
CA THR A 340 -25.05 -15.42 8.94
C THR A 340 -26.01 -14.57 8.10
N ARG A 341 -25.79 -14.41 6.79
CA ARG A 341 -26.52 -13.41 5.99
C ARG A 341 -27.36 -13.99 4.85
N ASP A 342 -28.42 -13.24 4.56
CA ASP A 342 -29.30 -13.34 3.39
C ASP A 342 -28.48 -13.57 2.10
N ALA A 343 -28.67 -14.74 1.46
CA ALA A 343 -27.97 -15.12 0.24
C ALA A 343 -28.10 -14.08 -0.88
N ARG A 344 -29.18 -13.29 -0.91
CA ARG A 344 -29.36 -12.19 -1.85
C ARG A 344 -28.38 -11.05 -1.59
N LEU A 345 -28.15 -10.70 -0.33
CA LEU A 345 -27.18 -9.67 0.05
C LEU A 345 -25.75 -10.11 -0.28
N THR A 346 -25.41 -11.36 0.06
CA THR A 346 -24.12 -11.98 -0.28
C THR A 346 -23.85 -11.89 -1.78
N ARG A 347 -24.85 -12.20 -2.62
CA ARG A 347 -24.73 -12.10 -4.07
C ARG A 347 -24.53 -10.67 -4.57
N ILE A 348 -25.23 -9.69 -4.00
CA ILE A 348 -25.05 -8.26 -4.35
C ILE A 348 -23.63 -7.82 -4.04
N ILE A 349 -23.12 -8.17 -2.86
CA ILE A 349 -21.79 -7.78 -2.41
C ILE A 349 -20.70 -8.41 -3.27
N LEU A 350 -20.77 -9.71 -3.52
CA LEU A 350 -19.81 -10.38 -4.39
C LEU A 350 -19.81 -9.82 -5.82
N ARG A 351 -21.01 -9.58 -6.37
CA ARG A 351 -21.17 -8.95 -7.68
C ARG A 351 -20.62 -7.53 -7.73
N GLY A 352 -20.86 -6.76 -6.68
CA GLY A 352 -20.36 -5.40 -6.58
C GLY A 352 -18.83 -5.34 -6.42
N ARG A 353 -18.26 -6.28 -5.67
CA ARG A 353 -16.82 -6.38 -5.38
C ARG A 353 -16.03 -6.88 -6.58
N TYR A 354 -16.47 -7.97 -7.20
CA TYR A 354 -15.78 -8.63 -8.31
C TYR A 354 -16.39 -8.26 -9.67
N ARG A 355 -16.86 -7.01 -9.77
CA ARG A 355 -17.03 -6.25 -11.02
C ARG A 355 -18.19 -6.58 -11.94
N VAL A 356 -19.25 -7.24 -11.49
CA VAL A 356 -20.43 -7.44 -12.33
C VAL A 356 -21.74 -7.42 -11.55
N MET A 357 -22.36 -6.25 -11.42
CA MET A 357 -23.77 -6.21 -11.04
C MET A 357 -24.59 -6.56 -12.28
N ALA A 358 -25.15 -7.78 -12.28
CA ALA A 358 -26.00 -8.24 -13.36
C ALA A 358 -27.08 -7.19 -13.63
N ALA A 359 -27.03 -6.64 -14.84
CA ALA A 359 -28.16 -5.96 -15.43
C ALA A 359 -29.30 -6.99 -15.49
N THR A 360 -30.54 -6.55 -15.28
CA THR A 360 -31.66 -7.49 -15.36
C THR A 360 -31.69 -8.15 -16.73
N HIS A 361 -32.28 -9.34 -16.87
CA HIS A 361 -32.38 -10.00 -18.20
C HIS A 361 -33.07 -9.12 -19.26
N HIS A 362 -33.81 -8.09 -18.83
CA HIS A 362 -34.39 -7.04 -19.67
C HIS A 362 -33.38 -5.96 -20.10
N ASP A 363 -32.35 -5.66 -19.31
CA ASP A 363 -31.29 -4.71 -19.66
C ASP A 363 -30.40 -5.24 -20.80
N ASN A 364 -30.23 -6.56 -20.95
CA ASN A 364 -29.45 -7.12 -22.06
C ASN A 364 -30.01 -6.76 -23.46
N ARG A 365 -31.29 -6.37 -23.54
CA ARG A 365 -31.90 -5.88 -24.78
C ARG A 365 -31.68 -4.38 -25.00
N ARG A 366 -31.50 -3.62 -23.92
CA ARG A 366 -31.11 -2.21 -23.98
C ARG A 366 -29.59 -2.17 -24.13
N ARG A 367 -29.07 -2.30 -25.35
CA ARG A 367 -27.64 -2.15 -25.70
C ARG A 367 -27.14 -0.71 -25.53
N GLY A 368 -27.67 0.03 -24.55
CA GLY A 368 -27.26 1.38 -24.25
C GLY A 368 -25.89 1.38 -23.60
N THR A 369 -25.00 2.22 -24.11
CA THR A 369 -23.70 2.51 -23.49
C THR A 369 -23.82 3.45 -22.30
N ARG A 370 -25.05 3.72 -21.83
CA ARG A 370 -25.39 4.78 -20.87
C ARG A 370 -26.27 4.26 -19.74
N CYS A 371 -26.17 4.91 -18.59
CA CYS A 371 -27.04 4.63 -17.46
C CYS A 371 -28.50 4.96 -17.78
N PRO A 372 -29.46 4.04 -17.61
CA PRO A 372 -30.87 4.31 -17.87
C PRO A 372 -31.47 5.38 -16.95
N LEU A 373 -30.83 5.68 -15.81
CA LEU A 373 -31.34 6.68 -14.85
C LEU A 373 -30.74 8.07 -15.04
N CYS A 374 -29.44 8.16 -15.33
CA CYS A 374 -28.73 9.45 -15.41
C CYS A 374 -28.09 9.73 -16.77
N GLN A 375 -28.24 8.81 -17.72
CA GLN A 375 -27.74 8.91 -19.10
C GLN A 375 -26.23 9.10 -19.25
N GLU A 376 -25.47 9.01 -18.16
CA GLU A 376 -24.01 9.06 -18.24
C GLU A 376 -23.49 7.82 -18.96
N PRO A 377 -22.51 7.98 -19.87
CA PRO A 377 -21.86 6.86 -20.51
C PRO A 377 -21.25 5.97 -19.43
N TRP A 378 -21.63 4.70 -19.45
CA TRP A 378 -20.84 3.67 -18.82
C TRP A 378 -19.54 3.59 -19.60
N ALA A 379 -18.40 3.53 -18.91
CA ALA A 379 -17.20 2.98 -19.52
C ALA A 379 -17.53 1.51 -19.84
N VAL A 380 -17.98 1.26 -21.06
CA VAL A 380 -18.53 -0.03 -21.48
C VAL A 380 -17.40 -1.05 -21.44
N TYR A 381 -17.58 -2.14 -20.68
CA TYR A 381 -16.82 -3.36 -20.94
C TYR A 381 -17.23 -3.82 -22.34
N ALA A 382 -16.27 -3.87 -23.25
CA ALA A 382 -16.46 -3.94 -24.70
C ALA A 382 -17.31 -5.12 -25.23
N LYS A 383 -17.85 -6.01 -24.38
CA LYS A 383 -18.59 -7.21 -24.82
C LYS A 383 -19.78 -7.61 -23.94
N GLY A 384 -20.56 -6.65 -23.44
CA GLY A 384 -21.98 -6.88 -23.17
C GLY A 384 -22.48 -6.52 -21.76
N CYS A 385 -23.35 -5.51 -21.68
CA CYS A 385 -24.42 -5.36 -20.68
C CYS A 385 -24.07 -5.49 -19.18
N LEU A 386 -22.89 -5.02 -18.74
CA LEU A 386 -22.54 -5.02 -17.31
C LEU A 386 -22.60 -3.60 -16.74
N VAL A 387 -23.44 -3.41 -15.73
CA VAL A 387 -23.50 -2.14 -15.00
C VAL A 387 -22.32 -2.07 -14.03
N LYS A 388 -21.48 -1.04 -14.17
CA LYS A 388 -20.34 -0.84 -13.26
C LYS A 388 -20.84 -0.64 -11.82
N PRO A 389 -20.37 -1.45 -10.86
CA PRO A 389 -20.75 -1.28 -9.46
C PRO A 389 -20.40 0.10 -8.91
N GLU A 390 -19.25 0.67 -9.32
CA GLU A 390 -18.84 2.03 -8.99
C GLU A 390 -19.91 3.06 -9.35
N HIS A 391 -20.49 2.96 -10.55
CA HIS A 391 -21.52 3.88 -10.99
C HIS A 391 -22.77 3.73 -10.11
N VAL A 392 -23.32 2.54 -9.97
CA VAL A 392 -24.58 2.35 -9.22
C VAL A 392 -24.42 2.64 -7.72
N LEU A 393 -23.32 2.17 -7.12
CA LEU A 393 -23.11 2.24 -5.68
C LEU A 393 -22.42 3.53 -5.24
N GLY A 394 -21.78 4.29 -6.12
CA GLY A 394 -20.98 5.46 -5.73
C GLY A 394 -21.08 6.68 -6.65
N GLY A 395 -21.27 6.48 -7.96
CA GLY A 395 -21.13 7.54 -8.96
C GLY A 395 -22.41 8.02 -9.64
N CYS A 396 -23.56 7.39 -9.42
CA CYS A 396 -24.76 7.68 -10.21
C CYS A 396 -25.30 9.08 -9.92
N LYS A 397 -25.39 9.92 -10.96
CA LYS A 397 -25.89 11.30 -10.85
C LYS A 397 -27.42 11.43 -10.76
N HIS A 398 -28.17 10.33 -10.90
CA HIS A 398 -29.62 10.36 -10.72
C HIS A 398 -29.97 10.83 -9.30
N MET A 399 -30.86 11.81 -9.18
CA MET A 399 -31.07 12.55 -7.93
C MET A 399 -31.35 11.65 -6.73
N GLU A 400 -32.17 10.62 -6.89
CA GLU A 400 -32.50 9.71 -5.79
C GLU A 400 -31.35 8.77 -5.41
N MET A 401 -30.58 8.34 -6.41
CA MET A 401 -29.39 7.51 -6.20
C MET A 401 -28.35 8.31 -5.42
N ARG A 402 -28.08 9.54 -5.86
CA ARG A 402 -27.21 10.49 -5.17
C ARG A 402 -27.65 10.74 -3.74
N LYS A 403 -28.96 10.96 -3.50
CA LYS A 403 -29.51 11.09 -2.13
C LYS A 403 -29.19 9.88 -1.26
N MET A 404 -29.29 8.66 -1.78
CA MET A 404 -28.96 7.45 -1.03
C MET A 404 -27.46 7.27 -0.78
N ILE A 405 -26.62 7.60 -1.77
CA ILE A 405 -25.16 7.59 -1.64
C ILE A 405 -24.70 8.60 -0.59
N THR A 406 -25.23 9.83 -0.62
CA THR A 406 -24.96 10.85 0.41
C THR A 406 -25.42 10.37 1.78
N LYS A 407 -26.65 9.82 1.91
CA LYS A 407 -27.13 9.24 3.18
C LYS A 407 -26.22 8.15 3.72
N ARG A 408 -25.64 7.30 2.87
CA ARG A 408 -24.67 6.27 3.28
C ARG A 408 -23.41 6.91 3.86
N SER A 409 -22.86 7.91 3.18
CA SER A 409 -21.68 8.64 3.66
C SER A 409 -21.96 9.32 4.99
N ASP A 410 -23.05 10.09 5.07
CA ASP A 410 -23.47 10.79 6.29
C ASP A 410 -23.66 9.85 7.47
N ALA A 411 -24.35 8.71 7.27
CA ALA A 411 -24.56 7.73 8.33
C ALA A 411 -23.23 7.18 8.87
N THR A 412 -22.26 6.94 7.99
CA THR A 412 -20.93 6.45 8.35
C THR A 412 -20.14 7.51 9.11
N THR A 413 -20.11 8.75 8.60
CA THR A 413 -19.45 9.88 9.25
C THR A 413 -20.03 10.14 10.64
N LEU A 414 -21.36 10.05 10.80
CA LEU A 414 -22.01 10.20 12.10
C LEU A 414 -21.67 9.06 13.07
N LEU A 415 -21.52 7.82 12.57
CA LEU A 415 -21.05 6.70 13.39
C LEU A 415 -19.63 6.94 13.91
N ILE A 416 -18.71 7.35 13.04
CA ILE A 416 -17.33 7.67 13.41
C ILE A 416 -17.30 8.84 14.40
N ALA A 417 -18.01 9.93 14.12
CA ALA A 417 -18.09 11.09 15.02
C ALA A 417 -18.67 10.73 16.39
N LYS A 418 -19.69 9.87 16.44
CA LYS A 418 -20.25 9.37 17.70
C LYS A 418 -19.23 8.52 18.46
N ALA A 419 -18.49 7.66 17.77
CA ALA A 419 -17.49 6.80 18.38
C ALA A 419 -16.28 7.59 18.90
N LEU A 420 -15.82 8.61 18.15
CA LEU A 420 -14.75 9.52 18.56
C LEU A 420 -15.05 10.22 19.89
N ARG A 421 -16.30 10.66 20.09
CA ARG A 421 -16.74 11.30 21.35
C ARG A 421 -16.63 10.38 22.58
N ASN A 422 -16.62 9.07 22.36
CA ASN A 422 -16.50 8.06 23.42
C ASN A 422 -15.09 7.46 23.51
N ALA A 423 -14.22 7.72 22.53
CA ALA A 423 -12.84 7.25 22.51
C ALA A 423 -11.98 8.01 23.55
N ARG A 424 -10.72 7.62 23.72
CA ARG A 424 -9.78 8.28 24.65
C ARG A 424 -9.63 9.79 24.39
N LYS A 425 -9.76 10.20 23.11
CA LYS A 425 -9.75 11.60 22.66
C LYS A 425 -11.13 12.25 22.62
N GLY A 426 -12.15 11.66 23.26
CA GLY A 426 -13.53 12.17 23.24
C GLY A 426 -13.75 13.52 23.96
N GLY A 427 -12.76 13.96 24.74
CA GLY A 427 -12.74 15.30 25.34
C GLY A 427 -12.55 16.42 24.31
N CYS A 428 -11.96 16.12 23.15
CA CYS A 428 -11.62 17.08 22.11
C CYS A 428 -12.86 17.73 21.48
N MET A 429 -12.69 18.94 20.93
CA MET A 429 -13.71 19.54 20.07
C MET A 429 -13.84 18.73 18.79
N ILE A 430 -15.03 18.19 18.53
CA ILE A 430 -15.36 17.42 17.32
C ILE A 430 -16.51 18.10 16.59
N LYS A 431 -16.26 18.55 15.36
CA LYS A 431 -17.27 19.10 14.45
C LYS A 431 -17.42 18.18 13.24
N THR A 432 -18.64 17.98 12.77
CA THR A 432 -18.92 17.18 11.58
C THR A 432 -19.74 17.97 10.56
N HIS A 433 -19.52 17.67 9.29
CA HIS A 433 -20.31 18.18 8.17
C HIS A 433 -21.56 17.32 7.87
N ALA A 434 -21.57 16.06 8.29
CA ALA A 434 -22.61 15.10 7.95
C ALA A 434 -24.01 15.44 8.49
N GLY A 435 -25.04 15.15 7.69
CA GLY A 435 -26.44 15.24 8.09
C GLY A 435 -27.02 16.66 8.21
N LYS A 436 -26.26 17.70 7.88
CA LYS A 436 -26.78 19.07 7.85
C LYS A 436 -27.52 19.29 6.54
N GLN A 437 -28.83 19.53 6.62
CA GLN A 437 -29.56 20.06 5.47
C GLN A 437 -28.92 21.39 5.08
N VAL A 438 -28.59 21.54 3.80
CA VAL A 438 -28.17 22.82 3.23
C VAL A 438 -29.39 23.72 3.19
N ASN A 439 -29.76 24.30 4.33
CA ASN A 439 -30.78 25.32 4.38
C ASN A 439 -30.18 26.57 3.69
N GLU A 440 -30.69 26.85 2.49
CA GLU A 440 -30.66 28.13 1.77
C GLU A 440 -29.47 29.05 2.09
N GLY A 441 -28.27 28.63 1.67
CA GLY A 441 -27.13 29.54 1.50
C GLY A 441 -26.11 29.66 2.65
N LYS A 442 -26.33 29.04 3.83
CA LYS A 442 -25.32 29.05 4.91
C LYS A 442 -24.78 27.65 5.18
N VAL A 443 -23.81 27.22 4.38
CA VAL A 443 -23.04 25.99 4.65
C VAL A 443 -22.25 26.20 5.94
N LYS A 444 -22.68 25.57 7.05
CA LYS A 444 -21.92 25.59 8.31
C LYS A 444 -20.60 24.84 8.11
N ARG A 445 -19.51 25.59 7.98
CA ARG A 445 -18.16 25.06 7.88
C ARG A 445 -17.82 24.20 9.11
N PRO A 446 -17.19 23.03 8.92
CA PRO A 446 -16.71 22.22 10.04
C PRO A 446 -15.54 22.91 10.74
N ILE A 447 -14.69 23.62 9.99
CA ILE A 447 -13.55 24.38 10.52
C ILE A 447 -14.03 25.71 11.14
N PRO A 448 -13.74 25.99 12.42
CA PRO A 448 -14.08 27.27 13.06
C PRO A 448 -13.29 28.45 12.48
N ASP A 449 -13.91 29.64 12.50
CA ASP A 449 -13.29 30.89 12.02
C ASP A 449 -12.01 31.29 12.79
N TRP A 450 -11.81 30.79 14.02
CA TRP A 450 -10.58 31.01 14.80
C TRP A 450 -9.42 30.08 14.41
N VAL A 451 -9.70 29.00 13.66
CA VAL A 451 -8.67 28.12 13.07
C VAL A 451 -8.27 28.67 11.71
N LEU A 452 -9.26 28.86 10.84
CA LEU A 452 -9.09 29.46 9.52
C LEU A 452 -10.17 30.51 9.34
N ARG A 453 -9.75 31.76 9.16
CA ARG A 453 -10.64 32.89 8.88
C ARG A 453 -11.35 32.67 7.55
N ARG A 454 -12.47 33.37 7.36
CA ARG A 454 -13.09 33.43 6.03
C ARG A 454 -12.09 34.03 5.03
N GLY A 455 -12.19 33.63 3.76
CA GLY A 455 -11.25 34.02 2.70
C GLY A 455 -9.95 33.22 2.61
N GLN A 456 -9.40 32.74 3.74
CA GLN A 456 -8.10 32.05 3.73
C GLN A 456 -8.08 30.73 2.95
N CYS A 457 -9.22 30.10 2.73
CA CYS A 457 -9.31 28.87 1.94
C CYS A 457 -9.39 29.13 0.42
N ARG A 458 -9.05 30.33 -0.05
CA ARG A 458 -8.89 30.61 -1.47
C ARG A 458 -7.43 30.87 -1.75
N MET A 459 -6.94 30.36 -2.89
CA MET A 459 -5.59 30.70 -3.34
C MET A 459 -5.46 32.21 -3.62
N ASP A 460 -6.56 32.89 -3.98
CA ASP A 460 -6.57 34.33 -4.27
C ASP A 460 -6.76 35.26 -3.06
N GLY A 461 -6.85 34.71 -1.83
CA GLY A 461 -6.94 35.49 -0.59
C GLY A 461 -8.23 36.31 -0.35
N ARG A 462 -9.28 36.16 -1.18
CA ARG A 462 -10.50 37.01 -1.07
C ARG A 462 -11.57 36.43 -0.14
N ASP A 463 -12.15 37.25 0.74
CA ASP A 463 -13.14 36.83 1.75
C ASP A 463 -14.49 36.29 1.22
N GLN A 464 -14.91 36.69 0.02
CA GLN A 464 -16.21 36.33 -0.56
C GLN A 464 -16.07 35.67 -1.93
N PRO A 465 -16.68 34.49 -2.18
CA PRO A 465 -16.70 33.88 -3.50
C PRO A 465 -17.26 34.88 -4.51
N GLY A 466 -16.43 35.31 -5.45
CA GLY A 466 -16.93 36.07 -6.58
C GLY A 466 -17.84 35.16 -7.40
N PRO A 467 -18.95 35.64 -7.94
CA PRO A 467 -19.75 34.86 -8.87
C PRO A 467 -18.86 34.48 -10.07
N GLY A 468 -18.54 33.18 -10.22
CA GLY A 468 -17.82 32.65 -11.38
C GLY A 468 -16.43 32.04 -11.13
N HIS A 469 -15.84 32.13 -9.94
CA HIS A 469 -14.52 31.51 -9.68
C HIS A 469 -14.68 30.09 -9.14
N GLY A 470 -14.77 29.12 -10.05
CA GLY A 470 -14.95 27.69 -9.75
C GLY A 470 -13.67 26.88 -9.53
N GLY A 471 -12.47 27.47 -9.65
CA GLY A 471 -11.19 26.73 -9.69
C GLY A 471 -10.40 26.69 -8.39
N ASP A 472 -10.23 27.82 -7.70
CA ASP A 472 -9.07 27.99 -6.78
C ASP A 472 -9.42 27.94 -5.29
N THR A 473 -10.34 27.07 -4.90
CA THR A 473 -10.71 26.92 -3.49
C THR A 473 -10.04 25.69 -2.88
N ILE A 474 -9.19 25.93 -1.90
CA ILE A 474 -8.67 24.89 -1.01
C ILE A 474 -9.89 24.15 -0.42
N PRO A 475 -9.94 22.82 -0.53
CA PRO A 475 -11.09 22.05 -0.07
C PRO A 475 -11.19 22.12 1.44
N HIS A 476 -12.12 22.93 1.94
CA HIS A 476 -12.32 23.21 3.36
C HIS A 476 -13.49 22.43 3.98
N CYS A 477 -14.17 21.60 3.17
CA CYS A 477 -15.24 20.70 3.60
C CYS A 477 -14.66 19.31 3.85
N VAL A 478 -14.03 19.14 5.01
CA VAL A 478 -13.69 17.82 5.56
C VAL A 478 -14.91 17.25 6.30
N ASP A 479 -15.09 15.93 6.28
CA ASP A 479 -16.24 15.27 6.91
C ASP A 479 -16.27 15.45 8.45
N ILE A 480 -15.13 15.29 9.10
CA ILE A 480 -14.96 15.49 10.54
C ILE A 480 -13.70 16.32 10.81
N PHE A 481 -13.86 17.32 11.65
CA PHE A 481 -12.80 18.20 12.15
C PHE A 481 -12.68 17.98 13.65
N MET A 482 -11.51 17.56 14.13
CA MET A 482 -11.24 17.30 15.54
C MET A 482 -10.02 18.09 16.01
N VAL A 483 -10.07 18.68 17.21
CA VAL A 483 -8.98 19.48 17.77
C VAL A 483 -8.59 18.99 19.16
N GLU A 484 -7.37 18.44 19.26
CA GLU A 484 -6.77 17.96 20.49
C GLU A 484 -6.16 19.11 21.32
N GLY A 485 -6.25 19.01 22.65
CA GLY A 485 -5.85 20.08 23.57
C GLY A 485 -6.98 21.04 23.97
N THR A 486 -8.20 20.77 23.50
CA THR A 486 -9.38 21.62 23.77
C THR A 486 -10.31 21.06 24.85
N GLU A 487 -9.86 20.09 25.65
CA GLU A 487 -10.71 19.28 26.53
C GLU A 487 -11.42 20.09 27.63
N MET A 488 -10.83 21.20 28.07
CA MET A 488 -11.41 22.06 29.13
C MET A 488 -12.46 23.05 28.62
N HIS A 489 -12.67 23.16 27.29
CA HIS A 489 -13.33 24.33 26.69
C HIS A 489 -14.76 24.09 26.19
N ARG A 490 -15.46 23.07 26.69
CA ARG A 490 -16.88 22.83 26.38
C ARG A 490 -17.81 24.00 26.77
N ALA A 491 -17.34 24.99 27.53
CA ALA A 491 -18.12 26.06 28.15
C ALA A 491 -18.16 27.41 27.39
N GLY A 492 -18.18 27.42 26.06
CA GLY A 492 -18.62 28.61 25.30
C GLY A 492 -17.67 29.83 25.27
N TYR A 493 -16.37 29.65 25.52
CA TYR A 493 -15.40 30.74 25.43
C TYR A 493 -15.04 31.08 23.97
N ASN A 494 -14.94 32.38 23.67
CA ASN A 494 -14.43 32.90 22.39
C ASN A 494 -12.92 32.66 22.31
N TYR A 495 -12.49 31.73 21.44
CA TYR A 495 -11.08 31.51 21.15
C TYR A 495 -10.55 32.63 20.25
N THR A 496 -9.47 33.29 20.68
CA THR A 496 -8.61 34.03 19.76
C THR A 496 -7.65 33.06 19.07
N GLN A 497 -7.20 33.40 17.87
CA GLN A 497 -6.30 32.54 17.08
C GLN A 497 -4.94 32.36 17.80
N GLU A 498 -4.48 33.37 18.53
CA GLU A 498 -3.22 33.36 19.28
C GLU A 498 -3.27 32.39 20.47
N ARG A 499 -4.41 32.32 21.16
CA ARG A 499 -4.59 31.35 22.24
C ARG A 499 -4.71 29.94 21.67
N ALA A 500 -5.42 29.78 20.55
CA ALA A 500 -5.56 28.49 19.87
C ALA A 500 -4.19 27.89 19.52
N LYS A 501 -3.28 28.70 18.98
CA LYS A 501 -1.92 28.27 18.65
C LYS A 501 -1.14 27.71 19.85
N ARG A 502 -1.43 28.16 21.07
CA ARG A 502 -0.76 27.70 22.30
C ARG A 502 -1.41 26.43 22.88
N ASP A 503 -2.74 26.42 22.91
CA ASP A 503 -3.52 25.40 23.62
C ASP A 503 -3.79 24.17 22.73
N VAL A 504 -3.89 24.35 21.41
CA VAL A 504 -4.13 23.26 20.45
C VAL A 504 -2.86 22.44 20.25
N LYS A 505 -2.95 21.15 20.56
CA LYS A 505 -1.83 20.20 20.36
C LYS A 505 -1.77 19.69 18.93
N MET A 506 -2.93 19.34 18.37
CA MET A 506 -3.05 18.72 17.05
C MET A 506 -4.44 18.94 16.48
N ILE A 507 -4.51 19.26 15.19
CA ILE A 507 -5.74 19.28 14.40
C ILE A 507 -5.81 17.98 13.58
N HIS A 508 -6.87 17.21 13.79
CA HIS A 508 -7.15 16.02 13.01
C HIS A 508 -8.24 16.34 11.98
N LEU A 509 -7.87 16.24 10.71
CA LEU A 509 -8.79 16.26 9.57
C LEU A 509 -9.15 14.81 9.26
N ILE A 510 -10.43 14.44 9.26
CA ILE A 510 -10.86 13.06 8.99
C ILE A 510 -11.83 13.06 7.83
N GLU A 511 -11.39 12.50 6.70
CA GLU A 511 -12.19 12.32 5.49
C GLU A 511 -12.71 10.88 5.42
N VAL A 512 -13.99 10.69 5.15
CA VAL A 512 -14.62 9.38 5.01
C VAL A 512 -15.00 9.18 3.56
N THR A 513 -14.34 8.24 2.88
CA THR A 513 -14.57 8.05 1.44
C THR A 513 -15.02 6.63 1.12
N TYR A 514 -15.98 6.56 0.20
CA TYR A 514 -16.40 5.30 -0.41
C TYR A 514 -15.71 5.13 -1.76
N THR A 515 -15.23 3.93 -2.05
CA THR A 515 -14.52 3.62 -3.31
C THR A 515 -14.88 2.24 -3.84
N GLN A 516 -14.46 1.90 -5.06
CA GLN A 516 -14.47 0.52 -5.50
C GLN A 516 -13.63 -0.32 -4.55
N ASP A 517 -14.17 -1.48 -4.15
CA ASP A 517 -13.54 -2.36 -3.19
C ASP A 517 -12.07 -2.72 -3.53
N THR A 518 -11.72 -2.74 -4.81
CA THR A 518 -10.38 -3.06 -5.35
C THR A 518 -9.50 -1.84 -5.63
N GLU A 519 -10.01 -0.60 -5.57
CA GLU A 519 -9.26 0.62 -5.93
C GLU A 519 -9.12 1.57 -4.74
N TRP A 520 -8.83 1.01 -3.57
CA TRP A 520 -8.79 1.79 -2.32
C TRP A 520 -7.52 2.62 -2.18
N GLU A 521 -6.38 2.14 -2.67
CA GLU A 521 -5.10 2.86 -2.63
C GLU A 521 -5.12 4.12 -3.47
N LYS A 522 -5.70 4.04 -4.68
CA LYS A 522 -5.94 5.21 -5.53
C LYS A 522 -6.81 6.23 -4.83
N ALA A 523 -7.96 5.79 -4.28
CA ALA A 523 -8.85 6.69 -3.55
C ALA A 523 -8.19 7.30 -2.30
N LEU A 524 -7.28 6.57 -1.65
CA LEU A 524 -6.47 7.08 -0.55
C LEU A 524 -5.56 8.20 -1.03
N LYS A 525 -4.74 7.94 -2.06
CA LYS A 525 -3.81 8.91 -2.67
C LYS A 525 -4.54 10.16 -3.15
N ASP A 526 -5.62 10.01 -3.90
CA ASP A 526 -6.42 11.12 -4.45
C ASP A 526 -6.92 12.05 -3.33
N LYS A 527 -7.27 11.52 -2.15
CA LYS A 527 -7.73 12.32 -1.01
C LYS A 527 -6.59 13.03 -0.30
N TYR A 528 -5.42 12.39 -0.16
CA TYR A 528 -4.23 13.07 0.35
C TYR A 528 -3.84 14.25 -0.54
N VAL A 529 -3.75 14.03 -1.86
CA VAL A 529 -3.48 15.10 -2.84
C VAL A 529 -4.51 16.21 -2.73
N LYS A 530 -5.81 15.86 -2.72
CA LYS A 530 -6.89 16.84 -2.59
C LYS A 530 -6.74 17.73 -1.35
N TYR A 531 -6.43 17.16 -0.18
CA TYR A 531 -6.43 17.91 1.08
C TYR A 531 -5.04 18.40 1.52
N ALA A 532 -3.95 18.06 0.80
CA ALA A 532 -2.61 18.56 1.08
C ALA A 532 -2.53 20.09 1.17
N PRO A 533 -3.16 20.89 0.28
CA PRO A 533 -3.18 22.34 0.41
C PRO A 533 -3.85 22.84 1.70
N LEU A 534 -4.86 22.12 2.22
CA LEU A 534 -5.50 22.48 3.49
C LEU A 534 -4.59 22.20 4.68
N VAL A 535 -3.85 21.10 4.66
CA VAL A 535 -2.86 20.77 5.71
C VAL A 535 -1.76 21.83 5.74
N LYS A 536 -1.14 22.13 4.59
CA LYS A 536 -0.13 23.19 4.45
C LYS A 536 -0.66 24.56 4.92
N LEU A 537 -1.92 24.89 4.63
CA LEU A 537 -2.56 26.11 5.11
C LEU A 537 -2.71 26.14 6.64
N LEU A 538 -3.07 25.03 7.28
CA LEU A 538 -3.17 24.97 8.75
C LEU A 538 -1.80 25.12 9.40
N GLU A 539 -0.78 24.49 8.82
CA GLU A 539 0.61 24.56 9.28
C GLU A 539 1.20 25.96 9.14
N SER A 540 0.96 26.65 8.01
CA SER A 540 1.36 28.05 7.85
C SER A 540 0.62 28.99 8.80
N ASN A 541 -0.57 28.61 9.27
CA ASN A 541 -1.29 29.28 10.35
C ASN A 541 -0.82 28.84 11.75
N GLY A 542 0.30 28.12 11.88
CA GLY A 542 0.94 27.74 13.14
C GLY A 542 0.26 26.59 13.88
N PHE A 543 -0.58 25.79 13.20
CA PHE A 543 -1.19 24.60 13.78
C PHE A 543 -0.49 23.35 13.31
N LYS A 544 -0.30 22.37 14.21
CA LYS A 544 0.02 21.00 13.79
C LYS A 544 -1.25 20.35 13.24
N ALA A 545 -1.20 19.82 12.02
CA ALA A 545 -2.36 19.22 11.37
C ALA A 545 -2.02 17.82 10.84
N MET A 546 -2.99 16.91 10.87
CA MET A 546 -2.85 15.55 10.37
C MET A 546 -4.13 15.10 9.68
N LEU A 547 -4.00 14.62 8.43
CA LEU A 547 -5.10 14.08 7.65
C LEU A 547 -5.23 12.56 7.84
N HIS A 548 -6.44 12.12 8.16
CA HIS A 548 -6.85 10.73 8.29
C HIS A 548 -7.89 10.42 7.23
N VAL A 549 -7.59 9.53 6.29
CA VAL A 549 -8.56 9.12 5.27
C VAL A 549 -9.09 7.73 5.61
N ILE A 550 -10.37 7.66 5.99
CA ILE A 550 -11.07 6.40 6.27
C ILE A 550 -11.72 5.93 4.98
N VAL A 551 -11.06 4.99 4.30
CA VAL A 551 -11.52 4.39 3.05
C VAL A 551 -12.42 3.20 3.35
N ILE A 552 -13.53 3.10 2.61
CA ILE A 552 -14.53 2.03 2.73
C ILE A 552 -14.94 1.59 1.33
N GLY A 553 -14.98 0.28 1.09
CA GLY A 553 -15.48 -0.25 -0.18
C GLY A 553 -16.99 0.03 -0.36
N HIS A 554 -17.45 0.23 -1.58
CA HIS A 554 -18.87 0.36 -1.92
C HIS A 554 -19.72 -0.79 -1.39
N THR A 555 -19.13 -1.99 -1.29
CA THR A 555 -19.80 -3.18 -0.73
C THR A 555 -19.47 -3.44 0.74
N GLY A 556 -18.83 -2.47 1.41
CA GLY A 556 -18.51 -2.51 2.83
C GLY A 556 -17.17 -3.17 3.17
N THR A 557 -16.24 -3.27 2.22
CA THR A 557 -14.87 -3.70 2.54
C THR A 557 -14.22 -2.69 3.49
N ILE A 558 -13.58 -3.21 4.54
CA ILE A 558 -12.84 -2.43 5.52
C ILE A 558 -11.36 -2.75 5.35
N TYR A 559 -10.52 -1.73 5.25
CA TYR A 559 -9.09 -1.86 5.02
C TYR A 559 -8.31 -1.71 6.32
N GLU A 560 -7.18 -2.41 6.42
CA GLU A 560 -6.32 -2.36 7.61
C GLU A 560 -5.77 -0.94 7.85
N HIS A 561 -5.51 -0.19 6.78
CA HIS A 561 -5.16 1.23 6.87
C HIS A 561 -6.17 2.04 7.72
N SER A 562 -7.47 1.86 7.49
CA SER A 562 -8.53 2.55 8.24
C SER A 562 -8.54 2.14 9.72
N ASN A 563 -8.25 0.88 10.03
CA ASN A 563 -8.11 0.39 11.40
C ASN A 563 -6.90 1.01 12.11
N ARG A 564 -5.76 1.08 11.41
CA ARG A 564 -4.53 1.71 11.90
C ARG A 564 -4.75 3.19 12.21
N ALA A 565 -5.42 3.93 11.32
CA ALA A 565 -5.75 5.34 11.54
C ALA A 565 -6.57 5.55 12.83
N LEU A 566 -7.61 4.73 13.03
CA LEU A 566 -8.46 4.78 14.23
C LEU A 566 -7.65 4.49 15.52
N THR A 567 -6.89 3.40 15.52
CA THR A 567 -6.20 2.91 16.73
C THR A 567 -4.98 3.75 17.09
N LYS A 568 -4.15 4.14 16.12
CA LYS A 568 -2.89 4.85 16.36
C LYS A 568 -3.10 6.34 16.63
N HIS A 569 -3.98 6.99 15.88
CA HIS A 569 -4.03 8.46 15.87
C HIS A 569 -5.30 9.05 16.49
N LEU A 570 -6.42 8.34 16.39
CA LEU A 570 -7.73 8.85 16.81
C LEU A 570 -8.16 8.39 18.21
N GLY A 571 -7.28 7.68 18.92
CA GLY A 571 -7.45 7.35 20.33
C GLY A 571 -8.44 6.22 20.62
N PHE A 572 -8.72 5.38 19.63
CA PHE A 572 -9.50 4.16 19.83
C PHE A 572 -8.61 3.05 20.37
N ASN A 573 -9.11 2.25 21.32
CA ASN A 573 -8.48 0.97 21.59
C ASN A 573 -8.87 -0.07 20.51
N LYS A 574 -8.15 -1.20 20.45
CA LYS A 574 -8.37 -2.25 19.44
C LYS A 574 -9.82 -2.78 19.43
N GLN A 575 -10.45 -2.92 20.59
CA GLN A 575 -11.81 -3.45 20.70
C GLN A 575 -12.85 -2.44 20.22
N GLU A 576 -12.70 -1.17 20.58
CA GLU A 576 -13.57 -0.07 20.14
C GLU A 576 -13.48 0.13 18.63
N ALA A 577 -12.26 0.12 18.07
CA ALA A 577 -12.04 0.22 16.64
C ALA A 577 -12.71 -0.96 15.91
N ALA A 578 -12.47 -2.19 16.35
CA ALA A 578 -13.11 -3.38 15.76
C ALA A 578 -14.64 -3.31 15.80
N LYS A 579 -15.22 -2.85 16.92
CA LYS A 579 -16.67 -2.67 17.06
C LYS A 579 -17.20 -1.60 16.11
N LEU A 580 -16.52 -0.45 15.99
CA LEU A 580 -16.89 0.61 15.06
C LEU A 580 -16.82 0.13 13.61
N LEU A 581 -15.73 -0.52 13.22
CA LEU A 581 -15.54 -1.04 11.86
C LEU A 581 -16.59 -2.09 11.48
N ALA A 582 -17.00 -2.94 12.44
CA ALA A 582 -18.11 -3.88 12.23
C ALA A 582 -19.45 -3.17 11.98
N GLU A 583 -19.75 -2.10 12.72
CA GLU A 583 -20.96 -1.29 12.51
C GLU A 583 -20.91 -0.49 11.19
N ILE A 584 -19.74 0.01 10.80
CA ILE A 584 -19.52 0.64 9.49
C ILE A 584 -19.76 -0.37 8.38
N HIS A 585 -19.16 -1.56 8.45
CA HIS A 585 -19.38 -2.64 7.49
C HIS A 585 -20.86 -3.00 7.37
N LYS A 586 -21.55 -3.17 8.50
CA LYS A 586 -22.99 -3.45 8.53
C LYS A 586 -23.80 -2.34 7.87
N THR A 587 -23.45 -1.08 8.13
CA THR A 587 -24.11 0.09 7.54
C THR A 587 -23.86 0.14 6.03
N ALA A 588 -22.62 0.02 5.60
CA ALA A 588 -22.22 0.03 4.19
C ALA A 588 -22.91 -1.08 3.38
N THR A 589 -22.90 -2.32 3.89
CA THR A 589 -23.57 -3.46 3.25
C THR A 589 -25.09 -3.28 3.18
N GLY A 590 -25.70 -2.74 4.24
CA GLY A 590 -27.12 -2.40 4.26
C GLY A 590 -27.50 -1.37 3.19
N PHE A 591 -26.72 -0.29 3.08
CA PHE A 591 -26.92 0.72 2.04
C PHE A 591 -26.63 0.18 0.64
N ALA A 592 -25.62 -0.67 0.43
CA ALA A 592 -25.35 -1.28 -0.86
C ALA A 592 -26.58 -2.07 -1.38
N LYS A 593 -27.24 -2.83 -0.49
CA LYS A 593 -28.50 -3.51 -0.79
C LYS A 593 -29.60 -2.53 -1.19
N SER A 594 -29.82 -1.49 -0.39
CA SER A 594 -30.87 -0.50 -0.61
C SER A 594 -30.66 0.29 -1.90
N ILE A 595 -29.42 0.74 -2.16
CA ILE A 595 -29.03 1.47 -3.37
C ILE A 595 -29.26 0.60 -4.61
N TYR A 596 -28.79 -0.66 -4.59
CA TYR A 596 -28.99 -1.57 -5.72
C TYR A 596 -30.47 -1.91 -5.94
N THR A 597 -31.25 -2.07 -4.86
CA THR A 597 -32.69 -2.33 -4.96
C THR A 597 -33.42 -1.13 -5.57
N LEU A 598 -33.14 0.08 -5.10
CA LEU A 598 -33.68 1.32 -5.66
C LEU A 598 -33.29 1.48 -7.13
N TYR A 599 -32.03 1.22 -7.49
CA TYR A 599 -31.57 1.25 -8.87
C TYR A 599 -32.46 0.36 -9.75
N ARG A 600 -32.62 -0.91 -9.37
CA ARG A 600 -33.44 -1.86 -10.13
C ARG A 600 -34.88 -1.41 -10.27
N GLU A 601 -35.52 -0.98 -9.18
CA GLU A 601 -36.89 -0.49 -9.21
C GLU A 601 -37.07 0.70 -10.16
N ARG A 602 -36.07 1.59 -10.24
CA ARG A 602 -36.10 2.74 -11.15
C ARG A 602 -35.84 2.36 -12.58
N VAL A 603 -34.91 1.44 -12.84
CA VAL A 603 -34.66 0.93 -14.20
C VAL A 603 -35.89 0.21 -14.75
N ASP A 604 -36.55 -0.61 -13.93
CA ASP A 604 -37.76 -1.34 -14.31
C ASP A 604 -38.95 -0.40 -14.60
N LYS A 605 -39.03 0.74 -13.89
CA LYS A 605 -40.07 1.77 -14.10
C LYS A 605 -39.76 2.76 -15.22
N HIS A 606 -38.50 2.87 -15.67
CA HIS A 606 -38.16 3.77 -16.75
C HIS A 606 -38.82 3.28 -18.05
N PRO A 607 -39.75 4.06 -18.63
CA PRO A 607 -40.44 3.66 -19.85
C PRO A 607 -39.41 3.31 -20.90
N LYS A 608 -39.65 2.21 -21.63
CA LYS A 608 -38.89 1.94 -22.86
C LYS A 608 -39.17 3.13 -23.77
N GLU A 609 -38.16 3.92 -24.09
CA GLU A 609 -38.30 4.81 -25.24
C GLU A 609 -38.73 3.92 -26.41
N PRO A 610 -39.81 4.25 -27.11
CA PRO A 610 -40.21 3.51 -28.29
C PRO A 610 -39.04 3.57 -29.28
N ASP A 611 -38.54 2.39 -29.66
CA ASP A 611 -37.45 2.21 -30.63
C ASP A 611 -37.77 2.88 -31.98
#